data_AF-K0IFE0-F1
#
_entry.id   AF-K0IFE0-F1
#
_cell.length_a   1.000
_cell.length_b   1.000
_cell.length_c   1.000
_cell.angle_alpha   90.00
_cell.angle_beta   90.00
_cell.angle_gamma   90.00
#
_symmetry.space_group_name_H-M   'P 1'
#
loop_
_entity.id
_entity.type
_entity.pdbx_description
1 polymer ?
#
loop_
_entity_poly.entity_id
_entity_poly.type
_entity_poly.pdbx_seq_one_letter_code
_entity_poly.pdbx_strand_id
1 'polypeptide(L)' 'MIIMADLVHQIEGILRKDPSRMYSKEEILNLLAPIKKDEEIERLLAELEVSSSLKESKSDVYATCRGGTVYYKWNKT' A
#
# COMPACT_ATOMS: atom_id res chain seq x y z
N MET A 1 -2.92 -18.49 4.53
CA MET A 1 -3.58 -17.16 4.50
C MET A 1 -3.18 -16.22 5.64
N ILE A 2 -2.41 -16.64 6.67
CA ILE A 2 -2.03 -15.78 7.80
C ILE A 2 -1.02 -14.66 7.41
N ILE A 3 -0.17 -14.91 6.42
CA ILE A 3 0.94 -13.99 6.05
C ILE A 3 0.45 -12.70 5.37
N MET A 4 -0.61 -12.77 4.57
CA MET A 4 -1.14 -11.61 3.83
C MET A 4 -1.84 -10.60 4.75
N ALA A 5 -2.58 -11.07 5.76
CA ALA A 5 -3.26 -10.18 6.70
C ALA A 5 -2.26 -9.35 7.52
N ASP A 6 -1.15 -9.96 7.94
CA ASP A 6 -0.04 -9.27 8.62
C ASP A 6 0.61 -8.20 7.73
N LEU A 7 0.84 -8.52 6.46
CA LEU A 7 1.46 -7.57 5.52
C LEU A 7 0.58 -6.35 5.23
N VAL A 8 -0.74 -6.55 5.09
CA VAL A 8 -1.71 -5.45 4.97
C VAL A 8 -1.61 -4.51 6.18
N HIS A 9 -1.61 -5.06 7.40
CA HIS A 9 -1.49 -4.25 8.61
C HIS A 9 -0.17 -3.48 8.68
N GLN A 10 0.93 -4.05 8.19
CA GLN A 10 2.23 -3.36 8.14
C GLN A 10 2.21 -2.18 7.15
N ILE A 11 1.68 -2.38 5.94
CA ILE A 11 1.55 -1.31 4.94
C ILE A 11 0.62 -0.22 5.47
N GLU A 12 -0.55 -0.57 6.00
CA GLU A 12 -1.45 0.39 6.62
C GLU A 12 -0.77 1.13 7.78
N GLY A 13 0.02 0.44 8.60
CA GLY A 13 0.80 1.03 9.68
C GLY A 13 1.82 2.07 9.19
N ILE A 14 2.47 1.84 8.05
CA ILE A 14 3.36 2.82 7.41
C ILE A 14 2.55 4.05 6.97
N LEU A 15 1.44 3.83 6.27
CA LEU A 15 0.63 4.91 5.70
C LEU A 15 -0.08 5.73 6.78
N ARG A 16 -0.49 5.11 7.89
CA ARG A 16 -1.15 5.78 9.03
C ARG A 16 -0.22 6.69 9.83
N LYS A 17 1.10 6.46 9.81
CA LYS A 17 2.06 7.30 10.54
C LYS A 17 2.08 8.74 10.04
N ASP A 18 1.85 8.93 8.74
CA ASP A 18 1.70 10.24 8.13
C ASP A 18 0.61 10.20 7.05
N PRO A 19 -0.66 10.41 7.44
CA PRO A 19 -1.81 10.39 6.52
C PRO A 19 -1.74 11.45 5.42
N SER A 20 -0.88 12.46 5.55
CA SER A 20 -0.72 13.50 4.52
C SER A 20 0.23 13.08 3.40
N ARG A 21 1.20 12.22 3.74
CA ARG A 21 2.25 11.74 2.84
C ARG A 21 1.76 10.63 1.93
N MET A 22 2.33 10.63 0.72
CA MET A 22 2.20 9.58 -0.28
C MET A 22 3.52 8.82 -0.33
N TYR A 23 3.44 7.50 -0.53
CA TYR A 23 4.61 6.63 -0.68
C TYR A 23 4.57 5.95 -2.04
N SER A 24 5.69 5.94 -2.76
CA SER A 24 5.83 5.12 -3.96
C SER A 24 5.95 3.63 -3.59
N LYS A 25 5.77 2.77 -4.59
CA LYS A 25 6.06 1.33 -4.48
C LYS A 25 7.48 1.09 -3.95
N GLU A 26 8.48 1.78 -4.51
CA GLU A 26 9.89 1.64 -4.13
C GLU A 26 10.14 2.07 -2.68
N GLU A 27 9.49 3.13 -2.20
CA GLU A 27 9.59 3.56 -0.81
C GLU A 27 9.03 2.49 0.14
N ILE A 28 7.87 1.90 -0.18
CA ILE A 28 7.26 0.84 0.64
C ILE A 28 8.14 -0.41 0.65
N LEU A 29 8.68 -0.81 -0.51
CA LEU A 29 9.64 -1.92 -0.60
C LEU A 29 10.86 -1.67 0.28
N ASN A 30 11.48 -0.49 0.18
CA ASN A 30 12.65 -0.14 0.99
C ASN A 30 12.35 -0.16 2.50
N LEU A 31 11.16 0.27 2.92
CA LEU A 31 10.75 0.25 4.33
C LEU A 31 10.51 -1.16 4.86
N LEU A 32 10.12 -2.10 4.01
CA LEU A 32 9.76 -3.48 4.38
C LEU A 32 10.84 -4.52 4.02
N ALA A 33 11.86 -4.14 3.25
CA ALA A 33 12.97 -5.00 2.82
C ALA A 33 13.64 -5.81 3.96
N PRO A 34 13.78 -5.30 5.21
CA PRO A 34 14.35 -6.10 6.29
C PRO A 34 13.47 -7.26 6.78
N ILE A 35 12.18 -7.26 6.42
CA ILE A 35 11.14 -8.08 7.09
C ILE A 35 10.44 -9.02 6.10
N LYS A 36 10.36 -8.65 4.81
CA LYS A 36 9.53 -9.34 3.82
C LYS A 36 10.23 -9.39 2.46
N LYS A 37 9.82 -10.37 1.64
CA LYS A 37 10.27 -10.48 0.25
C LYS A 37 9.50 -9.48 -0.62
N ASP A 38 10.21 -8.87 -1.56
CA ASP A 38 9.64 -7.89 -2.50
C ASP A 38 8.40 -8.44 -3.19
N GLU A 39 8.43 -9.66 -3.72
CA GLU A 39 7.32 -10.27 -4.46
C GLU A 39 5.97 -10.26 -3.71
N GLU A 40 5.97 -10.52 -2.39
CA GLU A 40 4.75 -10.51 -1.58
C GLU A 40 4.19 -9.10 -1.42
N ILE A 41 5.09 -8.12 -1.27
CA ILE A 41 4.75 -6.69 -1.17
C ILE A 41 4.21 -6.21 -2.51
N GLU A 42 4.89 -6.51 -3.61
CA GLU A 42 4.50 -6.12 -4.96
C GLU A 42 3.12 -6.65 -5.33
N ARG A 43 2.86 -7.93 -5.05
CA ARG A 43 1.55 -8.54 -5.29
C ARG A 43 0.45 -7.83 -4.52
N LEU A 44 0.66 -7.57 -3.23
CA LEU A 44 -0.36 -6.92 -2.40
C LEU A 44 -0.60 -5.47 -2.85
N LEU A 45 0.45 -4.74 -3.18
CA LEU A 45 0.34 -3.37 -3.70
C LEU A 45 -0.46 -3.35 -5.01
N ALA A 46 -0.25 -4.30 -5.92
CA ALA A 46 -1.06 -4.44 -7.13
C ALA A 46 -2.54 -4.75 -6.83
N GLU A 47 -2.83 -5.62 -5.85
CA GLU A 47 -4.19 -5.89 -5.40
C GLU A 47 -4.85 -4.62 -4.81
N LEU A 48 -4.10 -3.82 -4.05
CA LEU A 48 -4.56 -2.55 -3.49
C LEU A 48 -4.84 -1.51 -4.59
N GLU A 49 -4.00 -1.40 -5.61
CA GLU A 49 -4.23 -0.52 -6.77
C GLU A 49 -5.56 -0.84 -7.44
N VAL A 50 -5.79 -2.11 -7.79
CA VAL A 50 -7.03 -2.55 -8.43
C VAL A 50 -8.21 -2.25 -7.51
N SER A 51 -8.12 -2.62 -6.23
CA SER A 51 -9.20 -2.40 -5.27
C SER A 51 -9.54 -0.91 -5.13
N SER A 52 -8.56 0.00 -5.12
CA SER A 52 -8.78 1.44 -4.98
C SER A 52 -9.53 2.08 -6.15
N SER A 53 -9.48 1.44 -7.33
CA SER A 53 -10.19 1.89 -8.54
C SER A 53 -11.67 1.51 -8.57
N LEU A 54 -12.10 0.57 -7.71
CA LEU A 54 -13.47 0.10 -7.63
C LEU A 54 -14.32 1.06 -6.80
N LYS A 55 -15.47 1.50 -7.33
CA LYS A 55 -16.39 2.44 -6.67
C LYS A 55 -16.91 1.96 -5.30
N GLU A 56 -16.88 0.66 -5.05
CA GLU A 56 -17.36 0.03 -3.80
C GLU A 56 -16.21 -0.34 -2.84
N SER A 57 -14.99 0.12 -3.13
CA SER A 57 -13.83 -0.20 -2.32
C SER A 57 -13.97 0.31 -0.90
N LYS A 58 -13.94 -0.61 0.06
CA LYS A 58 -13.77 -0.33 1.49
C LYS A 58 -12.30 -0.27 1.89
N SER A 59 -11.38 -0.19 0.93
CA SER A 59 -9.95 -0.13 1.22
C SER A 59 -9.63 1.18 1.93
N ASP A 60 -8.91 1.06 3.04
CA ASP A 60 -8.41 2.21 3.77
C ASP A 60 -7.13 2.80 3.13
N VAL A 61 -6.67 2.19 2.04
CA VAL A 61 -5.55 2.65 1.23
C VAL A 61 -6.07 3.16 -0.11
N TYR A 62 -5.72 4.41 -0.40
CA TYR A 62 -5.95 5.05 -1.68
C TYR A 62 -4.70 4.95 -2.55
N ALA A 63 -4.83 4.49 -3.80
CA ALA A 63 -3.76 4.51 -4.78
C ALA A 63 -4.04 5.54 -5.88
N THR A 64 -3.00 6.23 -6.34
CA THR A 64 -3.11 7.26 -7.38
C THR A 64 -1.87 7.27 -8.27
N CYS A 65 -2.06 7.43 -9.58
CA CYS A 65 -0.96 7.55 -10.53
C CYS A 65 -0.63 9.03 -10.78
N ARG A 66 0.63 9.43 -10.59
CA ARG A 66 1.15 10.77 -10.87
C ARG A 66 2.48 10.67 -11.60
N GLY A 67 2.58 11.28 -12.78
CA GLY A 67 3.82 11.30 -13.56
C GLY A 67 4.33 9.92 -13.99
N GLY A 68 3.45 8.93 -14.12
CA GLY A 68 3.82 7.53 -14.45
C GLY A 68 4.18 6.67 -13.24
N THR A 69 4.16 7.22 -12.03
CA THR A 69 4.43 6.49 -10.78
C THR A 69 3.15 6.33 -9.97
N VAL A 70 2.92 5.13 -9.45
CA VAL A 70 1.81 4.86 -8.52
C VAL A 70 2.25 5.19 -7.10
N TYR A 71 1.37 5.90 -6.40
CA TYR A 71 1.53 6.30 -5.02
C TYR A 71 0.39 5.76 -4.17
N TYR A 72 0.70 5.39 -2.93
CA TYR A 72 -0.25 4.89 -1.93
C TYR A 72 -0.34 5.88 -0.77
N LYS A 73 -1.56 6.06 -0.26
CA LYS A 73 -1.89 6.99 0.81
C LYS A 73 -2.97 6.40 1.72
N TRP A 74 -2.95 6.76 2.99
CA TRP A 74 -4.06 6.48 3.90
C TRP A 74 -5.31 7.28 3.52
N ASN A 75 -6.45 6.60 3.36
CA ASN A 75 -7.70 7.16 2.85
C ASN A 75 -8.69 7.63 3.94
N LYS A 76 -8.47 7.25 5.21
CA LYS A 76 -9.31 7.68 6.32
C LYS A 76 -8.73 8.89 7.02
N THR A 77 -9.53 9.95 7.17
CA THR A 77 -9.19 11.10 8.03
C THR A 77 -9.74 10.88 9.42
#